data_AF-A0A9D0CXN4-F1
#
_entry.id   AF-A0A9D0CXN4-F1
#
_cell.length_a   1.000
_cell.length_b   1.000
_cell.length_c   1.000
_cell.angle_alpha   90.00
_cell.angle_beta   90.00
_cell.angle_gamma   90.00
#
_symmetry.space_group_name_H-M   'P 1'
#
loop_
_entity.id
_entity.type
_entity.pdbx_description
1 polymer ?
#
loop_
_entity_poly.entity_id
_entity_poly.type
_entity_poly.pdbx_seq_one_letter_code
_entity_poly.pdbx_strand_id
1 'polypeptide(L)'
;MADRFRAFLPVVVDVETAGFDAEKDALLEVAAVVLGMDDDGLLYSKATHASHIIPFEGANLDKAALAFNGIDPFHPFRVAQAEKEALEAVFSPIREEVK
;
A
#
# COMPACT_ATOMS: atom_id res chain seq x y z
N MET A 1 -17.61 -7.11 -13.55
CA MET A 1 -16.40 -6.27 -13.40
C MET A 1 -15.68 -5.99 -14.73
N ALA A 2 -15.29 -7.01 -15.52
CA ALA A 2 -14.47 -6.84 -16.74
C ALA A 2 -15.04 -5.81 -17.74
N ASP A 3 -16.34 -5.82 -17.99
CA ASP A 3 -16.96 -4.87 -18.92
C ASP A 3 -16.98 -3.43 -18.38
N ARG A 4 -17.06 -3.26 -17.05
CA ARG A 4 -17.14 -1.94 -16.41
C ARG A 4 -15.85 -1.14 -16.54
N PHE A 5 -14.71 -1.83 -16.46
CA PHE A 5 -13.37 -1.23 -16.47
C PHE A 5 -12.47 -1.80 -17.57
N ARG A 6 -13.05 -2.34 -18.65
CA ARG A 6 -12.30 -2.82 -19.84
C ARG A 6 -11.18 -3.81 -19.48
N ALA A 7 -11.54 -4.79 -18.65
CA ALA A 7 -10.66 -5.81 -18.09
C ALA A 7 -9.59 -5.32 -17.10
N PHE A 8 -9.59 -4.04 -16.68
CA PHE A 8 -8.79 -3.62 -15.53
C PHE A 8 -9.43 -4.06 -14.21
N LEU A 9 -8.59 -4.55 -13.29
CA LEU A 9 -8.96 -4.79 -11.90
C LEU A 9 -8.72 -3.50 -11.09
N PRO A 10 -9.76 -2.82 -10.59
CA PRO A 10 -9.57 -1.65 -9.73
C PRO A 10 -9.09 -2.07 -8.34
N VAL A 11 -8.04 -1.40 -7.87
CA VAL A 11 -7.46 -1.56 -6.52
C VAL A 11 -7.34 -0.17 -5.92
N VAL A 12 -7.90 0.03 -4.72
CA VAL A 12 -7.71 1.27 -3.95
C VAL A 12 -6.39 1.16 -3.22
N VAL A 13 -5.55 2.19 -3.31
CA VAL A 13 -4.23 2.21 -2.68
C VAL A 13 -4.09 3.46 -1.83
N ASP A 14 -3.55 3.28 -0.64
CA ASP A 14 -3.12 4.35 0.24
C ASP A 14 -1.69 4.07 0.72
N VAL A 15 -0.91 5.13 0.92
CA VAL A 15 0.48 5.05 1.35
C VAL A 15 0.79 6.14 2.36
N GLU A 16 1.60 5.79 3.35
CA GLU A 16 2.17 6.74 4.29
C GLU A 16 3.67 6.87 4.04
N THR A 17 4.16 8.09 3.98
CA THR A 17 5.55 8.39 3.59
C THR A 17 6.24 9.29 4.62
N ALA A 18 7.56 9.36 4.54
CA ALA A 18 8.39 10.27 5.33
C ALA A 18 8.62 11.62 4.64
N GLY A 19 7.72 12.04 3.74
CA GLY A 19 7.82 13.29 2.98
C GLY A 19 7.05 13.26 1.64
N PHE A 20 7.27 14.27 0.80
CA PHE A 20 6.52 14.49 -0.44
C PHE A 20 7.29 14.13 -1.73
N ASP A 21 8.60 13.91 -1.65
CA ASP A 21 9.47 13.55 -2.78
C ASP A 21 9.61 12.03 -2.87
N ALA A 22 8.90 11.42 -3.82
CA ALA A 22 8.87 9.96 -3.98
C ALA A 22 10.23 9.34 -4.35
N GLU A 23 11.21 10.13 -4.82
CA GLU A 23 12.56 9.61 -5.12
C GLU A 23 13.49 9.61 -3.90
N LYS A 24 13.15 10.38 -2.84
CA LYS A 24 14.05 10.63 -1.71
C LYS A 24 13.46 10.25 -0.37
N ASP A 25 12.15 10.41 -0.20
CA ASP A 25 11.48 10.22 1.06
C ASP A 25 11.02 8.78 1.22
N ALA A 26 11.17 8.22 2.42
CA ALA A 26 10.84 6.82 2.66
C ALA A 26 9.34 6.51 2.47
N LEU A 27 9.02 5.39 1.83
CA LEU A 27 7.73 4.73 1.96
C LEU A 27 7.67 4.01 3.31
N LEU A 28 6.64 4.28 4.11
CA LEU A 28 6.52 3.77 5.47
C LEU A 28 5.38 2.76 5.61
N GLU A 29 4.24 2.97 4.96
CA GLU A 29 3.11 2.04 4.95
C GLU A 29 2.49 1.98 3.56
N VAL A 30 1.91 0.83 3.25
CA VAL A 30 1.08 0.64 2.06
C VAL A 30 -0.13 -0.19 2.43
N ALA A 31 -1.30 0.22 1.97
CA ALA A 31 -2.52 -0.56 2.01
C ALA A 31 -3.13 -0.64 0.61
N ALA A 32 -3.64 -1.82 0.26
CA ALA A 32 -4.33 -2.07 -0.99
C ALA A 32 -5.65 -2.81 -0.74
N VAL A 33 -6.74 -2.28 -1.29
CA VAL A 33 -8.07 -2.88 -1.23
C VAL A 33 -8.52 -3.30 -2.63
N VAL A 34 -8.65 -4.60 -2.83
CA VAL A 34 -9.20 -5.17 -4.07
C VAL A 34 -10.72 -4.97 -4.07
N LEU A 35 -11.28 -4.46 -5.16
CA LEU A 35 -12.72 -4.31 -5.29
C LEU A 35 -13.36 -5.53 -5.97
N GLY A 36 -14.47 -5.99 -5.39
CA GLY A 36 -15.39 -6.93 -6.00
C GLY A 36 -16.59 -6.20 -6.60
N MET A 37 -17.38 -6.92 -7.38
CA MET A 37 -18.67 -6.44 -7.90
C MET A 37 -19.69 -7.56 -7.75
N ASP A 38 -20.83 -7.26 -7.15
CA ASP A 38 -21.93 -8.21 -6.99
C ASP A 38 -22.77 -8.32 -8.27
N ASP A 39 -23.80 -9.17 -8.23
CA ASP A 39 -24.69 -9.46 -9.36
C ASP A 39 -25.56 -8.25 -9.75
N ASP A 40 -25.78 -7.30 -8.84
CA ASP A 40 -26.48 -6.03 -9.08
C ASP A 40 -25.56 -4.97 -9.70
N GLY A 41 -24.27 -5.29 -9.87
CA GLY A 41 -23.27 -4.39 -10.46
C GLY A 41 -22.70 -3.36 -9.48
N LEU A 42 -22.94 -3.52 -8.18
CA LEU A 42 -22.42 -2.64 -7.13
C LEU A 42 -21.02 -3.07 -6.70
N LEU A 43 -20.16 -2.07 -6.47
CA LEU A 43 -18.79 -2.29 -6.00
C LEU A 43 -18.75 -2.48 -4.50
N TYR A 44 -17.89 -3.38 -4.04
CA TYR A 44 -17.62 -3.60 -2.62
C TYR A 44 -16.14 -3.91 -2.36
N SER A 45 -15.68 -3.67 -1.14
CA SER A 45 -14.33 -4.05 -0.70
C SER A 45 -14.23 -5.56 -0.52
N LYS A 46 -13.49 -6.24 -1.40
CA LYS A 46 -13.37 -7.69 -1.39
C LYS A 46 -12.28 -8.18 -0.44
N ALA A 47 -11.08 -7.61 -0.55
CA ALA A 47 -9.93 -8.00 0.26
C ALA A 47 -9.06 -6.79 0.57
N THR A 48 -8.45 -6.76 1.75
CA THR A 48 -7.52 -5.71 2.19
C THR A 48 -6.17 -6.35 2.52
N HIS A 49 -5.11 -5.78 1.97
CA HIS A 49 -3.73 -6.17 2.23
C HIS A 49 -2.94 -4.93 2.65
N ALA A 50 -2.15 -5.03 3.72
CA ALA A 50 -1.37 -3.91 4.22
C ALA A 50 -0.03 -4.39 4.79
N SER A 51 0.98 -3.53 4.68
CA SER A 51 2.34 -3.79 5.16
C SER A 51 2.96 -2.52 5.71
N HIS A 52 3.74 -2.66 6.79
CA HIS A 52 4.67 -1.63 7.24
C HIS A 52 6.03 -1.85 6.57
N ILE A 53 6.68 -0.76 6.18
CA ILE A 53 7.90 -0.76 5.36
C ILE A 53 9.03 -0.10 6.14
N ILE A 54 10.20 -0.76 6.11
CA ILE A 54 11.47 -0.22 6.61
C ILE A 54 11.95 0.84 5.61
N PRO A 55 12.32 2.06 6.07
CA PRO A 55 12.93 3.06 5.19
C PRO A 55 14.12 2.49 4.41
N PHE A 56 14.18 2.76 3.11
CA PHE A 56 15.32 2.33 2.30
C PHE A 56 16.62 3.01 2.74
N GLU A 57 17.76 2.42 2.38
CA GLU A 57 19.07 2.95 2.77
C GLU A 57 19.29 4.35 2.20
N GLY A 58 19.59 5.31 3.08
CA GLY A 58 19.80 6.71 2.69
C GLY A 58 18.52 7.52 2.47
N ALA A 59 17.34 6.96 2.77
CA ALA A 59 16.08 7.68 2.66
C ALA A 59 16.06 8.93 3.55
N ASN A 60 15.47 10.01 3.02
CA ASN A 60 15.15 11.19 3.80
C ASN A 60 13.94 10.92 4.69
N LEU A 61 14.01 11.41 5.93
CA LEU A 61 12.97 11.27 6.96
C LEU A 61 12.56 12.66 7.44
N ASP A 62 11.57 13.26 6.78
CA ASP A 62 11.08 14.57 7.14
C ASP A 62 10.32 14.55 8.48
N LYS A 63 10.74 15.42 9.40
CA LYS A 63 10.16 15.45 10.75
C LYS A 63 8.70 15.91 10.77
N ALA A 64 8.30 16.78 9.84
CA ALA A 64 6.93 17.26 9.78
C ALA A 64 6.00 16.17 9.22
N ALA A 65 6.45 15.40 8.24
CA ALA A 65 5.72 14.23 7.73
C ALA A 65 5.53 13.16 8.81
N LEU A 66 6.60 12.79 9.52
CA LEU A 66 6.51 11.83 10.64
C LEU A 66 5.62 12.33 11.78
N ALA A 67 5.65 13.63 12.08
CA ALA A 67 4.75 14.22 13.07
C ALA A 67 3.28 14.25 12.60
N PHE A 68 3.05 14.38 11.29
CA PHE A 68 1.73 14.42 10.68
C PHE A 68 1.05 13.05 10.70
N ASN A 69 1.74 11.99 10.26
CA ASN A 69 1.20 10.63 10.26
C ASN A 69 1.37 9.89 11.61
N GLY A 70 2.23 10.38 12.49
CA GLY A 70 2.47 9.80 13.81
C GLY A 70 3.31 8.52 13.80
N ILE A 71 3.99 8.22 12.68
CA ILE A 71 4.81 7.02 12.53
C ILE A 71 6.19 7.25 13.16
N ASP A 72 6.58 6.32 14.05
CA ASP A 72 7.99 6.09 14.39
C ASP A 72 8.51 4.94 13.52
N PRO A 73 9.36 5.22 12.49
CA PRO A 73 9.84 4.19 11.56
C PRO A 73 10.65 3.08 12.23
N PHE A 74 11.21 3.33 13.41
CA PHE A 74 12.10 2.41 14.12
C PHE A 74 11.43 1.76 15.33
N HIS A 75 10.11 1.92 15.49
CA HIS A 75 9.38 1.33 16.58
C HIS A 75 9.43 -0.21 16.50
N PRO A 76 9.89 -0.92 17.57
CA PRO A 76 10.18 -2.35 17.49
C PRO A 76 8.93 -3.21 17.24
N PHE A 77 7.74 -2.72 17.57
CA PHE A 77 6.47 -3.43 17.35
C PHE A 77 5.78 -3.07 16.03
N ARG A 78 6.44 -2.31 15.15
CA ARG A 78 5.91 -1.98 13.82
C ARG A 78 5.92 -3.17 12.86
N VAL A 79 6.73 -4.20 13.16
CA VAL A 79 6.86 -5.42 12.35
C VAL A 79 7.08 -5.11 10.86
N ALA A 80 7.86 -4.05 10.60
CA ALA A 80 8.11 -3.56 9.26
C ALA A 80 9.04 -4.52 8.50
N GLN A 81 8.83 -4.62 7.19
CA GLN A 81 9.56 -5.49 6.27
C GLN A 81 10.38 -4.66 5.28
N ALA A 82 11.35 -5.28 4.60
CA ALA A 82 12.01 -4.62 3.50
C ALA A 82 10.99 -4.25 2.41
N GLU A 83 11.16 -3.11 1.75
CA GLU A 83 10.18 -2.56 0.79
C GLU A 83 9.77 -3.59 -0.28
N LYS A 84 10.74 -4.32 -0.83
CA LYS A 84 10.46 -5.39 -1.80
C LYS A 84 9.54 -6.47 -1.25
N GLU A 85 9.80 -6.96 -0.04
CA GLU A 85 9.02 -8.01 0.61
C GLU A 85 7.60 -7.52 0.92
N ALA A 86 7.49 -6.30 1.45
CA ALA A 86 6.22 -5.67 1.75
C ALA A 86 5.35 -5.46 0.50
N LEU A 87 5.93 -4.98 -0.60
CA LEU A 87 5.24 -4.81 -1.88
C LEU A 87 4.89 -6.16 -2.51
N GLU A 88 5.75 -7.18 -2.40
CA GLU A 88 5.43 -8.54 -2.85
C GLU A 88 4.25 -9.13 -2.06
N ALA A 89 4.18 -8.91 -0.74
CA ALA A 89 3.07 -9.34 0.10
C ALA A 89 1.73 -8.68 -0.29
N VAL A 90 1.76 -7.44 -0.78
CA VAL A 90 0.58 -6.73 -1.29
C VAL A 90 0.24 -7.12 -2.73
N PHE A 91 1.22 -7.22 -3.61
CA PHE A 91 0.99 -7.45 -5.05
C PHE A 91 0.62 -8.89 -5.38
N SER A 92 1.15 -9.88 -4.64
CA SER A 92 0.88 -11.29 -4.91
C SER A 92 -0.61 -11.63 -4.92
N PRO A 93 -1.40 -11.31 -3.87
CA PRO A 93 -2.85 -11.58 -3.89
C PRO A 93 -3.59 -10.77 -4.96
N ILE A 94 -3.16 -9.54 -5.28
CA ILE A 94 -3.75 -8.76 -6.37
C ILE A 94 -3.55 -9.46 -7.73
N ARG A 95 -2.37 -10.03 -7.98
CA ARG A 95 -2.08 -10.75 -9.24
C ARG A 95 -2.91 -12.02 -9.38
N GLU A 96 -3.28 -12.67 -8.28
CA GLU A 96 -4.17 -13.84 -8.30
C GLU A 96 -5.59 -13.47 -8.75
N GLU A 97 -6.02 -12.24 -8.48
CA GLU A 97 -7.33 -11.69 -8.86
C GLU A 97 -7.43 -11.22 -10.32
N VAL A 98 -6.28 -11.08 -11.02
CA VAL A 98 -6.23 -10.71 -12.44
C VAL A 98 -6.34 -11.93 -13.37
N LYS A 99 -6.24 -13.15 -12.83
CA LYS A 99 -6.27 -14.40 -13.61
C LYS A 99 -7.66 -14.80 -14.09
#